data_AF-A0A1F6MHK9-F1
#
_entry.id   AF-A0A1F6MHK9-F1
#
_cell.length_a   1.000
_cell.length_b   1.000
_cell.length_c   1.000
_cell.angle_alpha   90.00
_cell.angle_beta   90.00
_cell.angle_gamma   90.00
#
_symmetry.space_group_name_H-M   'P 1'
#
loop_
_entity.id
_entity.type
_entity.pdbx_description
1 polymer ?
#
loop_
_entity_poly.entity_id
_entity_poly.type
_entity_poly.pdbx_seq_one_letter_code
_entity_poly.pdbx_strand_id
1 'polypeptide(L)'
;MREKPNPDEVKAAGKAASVDARESGRGGRPVRYEGCSPDLGKGEIVDIAPKLADHAVVTDTGAFAQFLGAYKDQDTFTQEEIDAIYKDTIAHGVNDHHPIDAFFASKGLRPEKCSTRMAVEYKDAILALIQKHRIQKVITHYDSDLDAVASSYLVKSLIDNGELPRIAEDLATVTNKADYGRFDVADPDVFVNTLPGLVAALKDEFGQQCRREIQEKGFSPALLAKYENVRNSAIFDLLNALNDEKMHDVEFDIGGDVSRVEERLSEELRRAIIEGKKRLKESYETFLKDFTEAEKFRAAVAGKDGNDMMADIIVGESTDPLLFINLAYTRTSPETIVAAYAGQDRKAGDAYDIGIQPDQANVFDLRNVCLALNKAERKKRDALYGKPADKRSAEEQRLIDGWETQKAEGKLRDMFPGIQDMVARGDVDEEDILNIDPTPLVAGGSLIPASRSSILTEDEFRAVLREFAVS
;
A
#
# COMPACT_ATOMS: atom_id res chain seq x y z
N MET A 1 -44.55 50.10 3.11
CA MET A 1 -44.83 48.72 2.62
C MET A 1 -43.93 48.50 1.42
N ARG A 2 -42.87 47.68 1.56
CA ARG A 2 -42.02 47.25 0.46
C ARG A 2 -42.34 45.78 0.22
N GLU A 3 -42.75 45.46 -1.00
CA GLU A 3 -43.08 44.11 -1.43
C GLU A 3 -41.86 43.19 -1.26
N LYS A 4 -42.08 42.01 -0.70
CA LYS A 4 -41.07 40.95 -0.63
C LYS A 4 -40.96 40.29 -2.01
N PRO A 5 -39.76 39.90 -2.47
CA PRO A 5 -39.63 39.16 -3.71
C PRO A 5 -40.16 37.74 -3.57
N ASN A 6 -40.58 37.23 -4.72
CA ASN A 6 -41.17 35.92 -4.98
C ASN A 6 -40.23 34.76 -4.58
N PRO A 7 -40.68 33.74 -3.81
CA PRO A 7 -39.84 32.62 -3.37
C PRO A 7 -39.33 31.69 -4.48
N ASP A 8 -39.89 31.78 -5.69
CA ASP A 8 -39.62 30.81 -6.77
C ASP A 8 -38.51 31.24 -7.75
N GLU A 9 -37.87 32.39 -7.56
CA GLU A 9 -36.73 32.85 -8.38
C GLU A 9 -35.35 32.67 -7.71
N VAL A 10 -35.28 32.01 -6.55
CA VAL A 10 -34.02 31.70 -5.85
C VAL A 10 -33.93 30.21 -5.56
N LYS A 11 -33.74 29.38 -6.60
CA LYS A 11 -33.14 28.03 -6.48
C LYS A 11 -32.71 27.40 -7.82
N ALA A 12 -32.30 28.22 -8.79
CA ALA A 12 -31.64 27.79 -10.02
C ALA A 12 -30.22 28.40 -10.17
N ALA A 13 -29.53 28.62 -9.05
CA ALA A 13 -28.16 29.12 -9.01
C ALA A 13 -27.28 28.11 -8.24
N GLY A 14 -26.74 27.15 -8.97
CA GLY A 14 -25.88 26.09 -8.44
C GLY A 14 -25.15 25.36 -9.55
N LYS A 15 -24.72 26.08 -10.59
CA LYS A 15 -23.82 25.60 -11.64
C LYS A 15 -23.01 26.78 -12.16
N ALA A 16 -21.71 26.54 -12.28
CA ALA A 16 -20.69 27.40 -12.88
C ALA A 16 -20.31 28.68 -12.09
N ALA A 17 -19.39 28.53 -11.15
CA ALA A 17 -18.35 29.53 -10.97
C ALA A 17 -17.13 29.05 -11.78
N SER A 18 -17.05 29.55 -13.01
CA SER A 18 -15.88 29.50 -13.87
C SER A 18 -14.70 30.17 -13.17
N VAL A 19 -13.64 29.42 -12.92
CA VAL A 19 -12.32 30.00 -12.64
C VAL A 19 -11.86 30.66 -13.93
N ASP A 20 -11.69 31.98 -13.86
CA ASP A 20 -11.23 32.82 -14.96
C ASP A 20 -9.92 32.29 -15.53
N ALA A 21 -9.96 32.03 -16.84
CA ALA A 21 -8.81 31.73 -17.66
C ALA A 21 -7.88 32.95 -17.68
N ARG A 22 -6.81 32.90 -16.89
CA ARG A 22 -5.61 33.68 -17.19
C ARG A 22 -4.85 32.96 -18.29
N GLU A 23 -5.10 33.40 -19.53
CA GLU A 23 -4.22 33.15 -20.65
C GLU A 23 -2.83 33.75 -20.39
N SER A 24 -1.87 32.90 -20.03
CA SER A 24 -0.45 33.11 -20.38
C SER A 24 0.32 31.79 -20.30
N GLY A 25 0.51 31.15 -21.47
CA GLY A 25 1.70 30.38 -21.82
C GLY A 25 2.08 29.16 -20.96
N ARG A 26 1.85 27.96 -21.53
CA ARG A 26 2.53 26.68 -21.19
C ARG A 26 2.23 26.02 -19.83
N GLY A 27 1.07 26.24 -19.22
CA GLY A 27 0.59 25.39 -18.12
C GLY A 27 -0.22 24.21 -18.67
N GLY A 28 0.18 22.97 -18.37
CA GLY A 28 -0.61 21.77 -18.69
C GLY A 28 -2.00 21.85 -18.05
N ARG A 29 -3.02 21.27 -18.69
CA ARG A 29 -4.37 21.28 -18.11
C ARG A 29 -4.38 20.42 -16.83
N PRO A 30 -5.11 20.82 -15.77
CA PRO A 30 -5.25 20.02 -14.58
C PRO A 30 -5.74 18.61 -14.91
N VAL A 31 -5.07 17.60 -14.36
CA VAL A 31 -5.42 16.19 -14.56
C VAL A 31 -6.52 15.82 -13.59
N ARG A 32 -7.60 15.19 -14.08
CA ARG A 32 -8.72 14.78 -13.24
C ARG A 32 -8.66 13.29 -12.95
N TYR A 33 -9.04 12.91 -11.74
CA TYR A 33 -9.13 11.50 -11.33
C TYR A 33 -10.22 10.72 -12.09
N GLU A 34 -11.22 11.41 -12.64
CA GLU A 34 -12.27 10.78 -13.45
C GLU A 34 -11.68 9.94 -14.59
N GLY A 35 -12.09 8.66 -14.66
CA GLY A 35 -11.50 7.66 -15.56
C GLY A 35 -10.40 6.80 -14.94
N CYS A 36 -10.03 7.06 -13.67
CA CYS A 36 -9.22 6.17 -12.86
C CYS A 36 -10.11 5.29 -11.97
N SER A 37 -9.73 4.02 -11.76
CA SER A 37 -10.49 3.10 -10.91
C SER A 37 -9.59 2.21 -10.04
N PRO A 38 -9.76 2.20 -8.71
CA PRO A 38 -9.01 1.35 -7.79
C PRO A 38 -9.70 -0.02 -7.65
N ASP A 39 -9.79 -0.77 -8.75
CA ASP A 39 -10.67 -1.95 -8.86
C ASP A 39 -9.96 -3.30 -8.70
N LEU A 40 -8.65 -3.30 -8.47
CA LEU A 40 -7.86 -4.53 -8.43
C LEU A 40 -7.29 -4.78 -7.04
N GLY A 41 -7.37 -6.03 -6.57
CA GLY A 41 -6.64 -6.44 -5.38
C GLY A 41 -5.12 -6.44 -5.63
N LYS A 42 -4.32 -6.10 -4.62
CA LYS A 42 -2.86 -6.20 -4.70
C LYS A 42 -2.44 -7.66 -4.96
N GLY A 43 -1.73 -7.91 -6.05
CA GLY A 43 -1.30 -9.25 -6.49
C GLY A 43 -2.37 -10.10 -7.19
N GLU A 44 -3.55 -9.54 -7.53
CA GLU A 44 -4.61 -10.25 -8.26
C GLU A 44 -4.24 -10.42 -9.73
N ILE A 45 -4.03 -11.66 -10.22
CA ILE A 45 -3.69 -11.91 -11.64
C ILE A 45 -4.75 -11.25 -12.53
N VAL A 46 -4.32 -10.24 -13.30
CA VAL A 46 -5.22 -9.48 -14.15
C VAL A 46 -5.24 -10.09 -15.54
N ASP A 47 -6.42 -10.48 -16.01
CA ASP A 47 -6.61 -10.73 -17.44
C ASP A 47 -6.60 -9.38 -18.18
N ILE A 48 -5.48 -9.10 -18.85
CA ILE A 48 -5.24 -7.81 -19.50
C ILE A 48 -6.05 -7.64 -20.79
N ALA A 49 -6.38 -8.73 -21.49
CA ALA A 49 -7.07 -8.63 -22.79
C ALA A 49 -8.45 -7.94 -22.67
N PRO A 50 -9.32 -8.28 -21.71
CA PRO A 50 -10.54 -7.53 -21.42
C PRO A 50 -10.30 -6.07 -21.04
N LYS A 51 -9.25 -5.76 -20.26
CA LYS A 51 -8.96 -4.39 -19.84
C LYS A 51 -8.56 -3.51 -21.02
N LEU A 52 -7.68 -4.02 -21.90
CA LEU A 52 -7.32 -3.33 -23.14
C LEU A 52 -8.51 -3.18 -24.09
N ALA A 53 -9.41 -4.17 -24.15
CA ALA A 53 -10.64 -4.09 -24.92
C ALA A 53 -11.61 -3.01 -24.39
N ASP A 54 -11.58 -2.72 -23.09
CA ASP A 54 -12.30 -1.61 -22.45
C ASP A 54 -11.48 -0.30 -22.40
N HIS A 55 -10.42 -0.21 -23.23
CA HIS A 55 -9.58 0.98 -23.33
C HIS A 55 -8.94 1.38 -21.99
N ALA A 56 -8.55 0.41 -21.18
CA ALA A 56 -7.93 0.62 -19.89
C ALA A 56 -6.48 0.10 -19.85
N VAL A 57 -5.61 0.88 -19.21
CA VAL A 57 -4.25 0.47 -18.82
C VAL A 57 -4.23 0.16 -17.34
N VAL A 58 -3.46 -0.84 -16.94
CA VAL A 58 -3.30 -1.24 -15.55
C VAL A 58 -2.01 -0.65 -14.99
N THR A 59 -2.05 -0.10 -13.78
CA THR A 59 -0.90 0.49 -13.09
C THR A 59 -0.74 -0.12 -11.71
N ASP A 60 0.49 -0.49 -11.35
CA ASP A 60 0.88 -0.77 -9.97
C ASP A 60 0.08 -1.89 -9.26
N THR A 61 -0.13 -3.03 -9.90
CA THR A 61 -1.02 -4.09 -9.36
C THR A 61 -0.31 -5.30 -8.77
N GLY A 62 0.98 -5.45 -9.06
CA GLY A 62 1.82 -6.57 -8.72
C GLY A 62 1.51 -7.88 -9.43
N ALA A 63 0.74 -7.87 -10.52
CA ALA A 63 0.02 -9.08 -10.94
C ALA A 63 0.09 -9.48 -12.42
N PHE A 64 1.12 -9.01 -13.15
CA PHE A 64 1.35 -9.41 -14.53
C PHE A 64 2.79 -9.90 -14.76
N ALA A 65 2.95 -11.22 -14.98
CA ALA A 65 4.26 -11.86 -15.17
C ALA A 65 4.37 -12.70 -16.46
N GLN A 66 3.34 -12.70 -17.32
CA GLN A 66 3.20 -13.72 -18.38
C GLN A 66 4.37 -13.74 -19.37
N PHE A 67 5.00 -12.58 -19.61
CA PHE A 67 6.12 -12.43 -20.54
C PHE A 67 7.48 -12.80 -19.93
N LEU A 68 7.62 -12.81 -18.60
CA LEU A 68 8.89 -13.08 -17.92
C LEU A 68 9.38 -14.52 -18.12
N GLY A 69 8.48 -15.45 -18.44
CA GLY A 69 8.83 -16.84 -18.78
C GLY A 69 9.78 -16.98 -19.96
N ALA A 70 9.84 -15.99 -20.86
CA ALA A 70 10.78 -15.96 -21.99
C ALA A 70 12.23 -15.70 -21.55
N TYR A 71 12.44 -15.14 -20.35
CA TYR A 71 13.75 -14.73 -19.84
C TYR A 71 14.26 -15.63 -18.70
N LYS A 72 13.49 -16.66 -18.31
CA LYS A 72 13.77 -17.50 -17.12
C LYS A 72 15.15 -18.18 -17.15
N ASP A 73 15.60 -18.59 -18.34
CA ASP A 73 16.84 -19.33 -18.56
C ASP A 73 18.04 -18.39 -18.82
N GLN A 74 17.83 -17.06 -18.74
CA GLN A 74 18.88 -16.05 -18.86
C GLN A 74 19.41 -15.67 -17.47
N ASP A 75 20.73 -15.71 -17.31
CA ASP A 75 21.41 -15.49 -16.02
C ASP A 75 22.19 -14.16 -15.96
N THR A 76 22.31 -13.46 -17.08
CA THR A 76 22.97 -12.16 -17.16
C THR A 76 22.15 -11.22 -18.01
N PHE A 77 22.03 -9.96 -17.57
CA PHE A 77 21.27 -8.93 -18.28
C PHE A 77 22.10 -7.66 -18.42
N THR A 78 22.11 -7.05 -19.60
CA THR A 78 22.56 -5.66 -19.78
C THR A 78 21.47 -4.68 -19.33
N GLN A 79 21.83 -3.41 -19.15
CA GLN A 79 20.84 -2.38 -18.84
C GLN A 79 19.80 -2.23 -19.96
N GLU A 80 20.20 -2.40 -21.23
CA GLU A 80 19.26 -2.32 -22.34
C GLU A 80 18.24 -3.48 -22.31
N GLU A 81 18.66 -4.68 -21.91
CA GLU A 81 17.77 -5.83 -21.76
C GLU A 81 16.79 -5.65 -20.59
N ILE A 82 17.27 -5.11 -19.46
CA ILE A 82 16.42 -4.74 -18.32
C ILE A 82 15.36 -3.72 -18.77
N ASP A 83 15.78 -2.65 -19.44
CA ASP A 83 14.87 -1.61 -19.90
C ASP A 83 13.87 -2.14 -20.95
N ALA A 84 14.28 -3.11 -21.77
CA ALA A 84 13.39 -3.77 -22.72
C ALA A 84 12.28 -4.58 -22.03
N ILE A 85 12.59 -5.26 -20.92
CA ILE A 85 11.61 -6.01 -20.12
C ILE A 85 10.55 -5.07 -19.53
N TYR A 86 10.95 -3.92 -18.97
CA TYR A 86 9.99 -2.91 -18.51
C TYR A 86 9.13 -2.35 -19.65
N LYS A 87 9.72 -2.03 -20.80
CA LYS A 87 8.98 -1.55 -21.98
C LYS A 87 8.00 -2.59 -22.53
N ASP A 88 8.38 -3.87 -22.50
CA ASP A 88 7.52 -4.96 -22.95
C ASP A 88 6.28 -5.10 -22.05
N THR A 89 6.45 -4.93 -20.74
CA THR A 89 5.34 -4.86 -19.76
C THR A 89 4.32 -3.79 -20.15
N ILE A 90 4.83 -2.58 -20.45
CA ILE A 90 4.01 -1.45 -20.91
C ILE A 90 3.32 -1.78 -22.23
N ALA A 91 4.02 -2.38 -23.19
CA ALA A 91 3.44 -2.76 -24.48
C ALA A 91 2.29 -3.78 -24.36
N HIS A 92 2.26 -4.54 -23.27
CA HIS A 92 1.19 -5.48 -22.94
C HIS A 92 0.02 -4.83 -22.21
N GLY A 93 0.06 -3.54 -21.88
CA GLY A 93 -1.04 -2.84 -21.22
C GLY A 93 -0.87 -2.65 -19.72
N VAL A 94 0.36 -2.84 -19.21
CA VAL A 94 0.65 -2.81 -17.77
C VAL A 94 1.85 -1.91 -17.48
N ASN A 95 1.69 -0.95 -16.57
CA ASN A 95 2.77 -0.14 -16.01
C ASN A 95 2.95 -0.53 -14.54
N ASP A 96 3.75 -1.55 -14.32
CA ASP A 96 3.88 -2.24 -13.02
C ASP A 96 5.29 -2.83 -12.92
N HIS A 97 5.90 -2.71 -11.74
CA HIS A 97 7.28 -3.11 -11.51
C HIS A 97 7.42 -4.36 -10.65
N HIS A 98 6.46 -4.69 -9.79
CA HIS A 98 6.66 -5.74 -8.77
C HIS A 98 7.06 -7.11 -9.35
N PRO A 99 6.41 -7.62 -10.43
CA PRO A 99 6.80 -8.90 -11.02
C PRO A 99 8.20 -8.86 -11.65
N ILE A 100 8.60 -7.70 -12.18
CA ILE A 100 9.88 -7.46 -12.84
C ILE A 100 10.99 -7.38 -11.79
N ASP A 101 10.75 -6.63 -10.72
CA ASP A 101 11.67 -6.50 -9.60
C ASP A 101 11.86 -7.85 -8.90
N ALA A 102 10.79 -8.61 -8.65
CA ALA A 102 10.88 -9.96 -8.09
C ALA A 102 11.70 -10.89 -8.99
N PHE A 103 11.49 -10.81 -10.31
CA PHE A 103 12.26 -11.57 -11.29
C PHE A 103 13.75 -11.22 -11.23
N PHE A 104 14.11 -9.93 -11.28
CA PHE A 104 15.51 -9.52 -11.23
C PHE A 104 16.17 -9.78 -9.88
N ALA A 105 15.43 -9.65 -8.78
CA ALA A 105 15.91 -9.99 -7.45
C ALA A 105 16.33 -11.46 -7.37
N SER A 106 15.57 -12.38 -7.97
CA SER A 106 15.94 -13.81 -8.05
C SER A 106 17.23 -14.06 -8.86
N LYS A 107 17.66 -13.08 -9.67
CA LYS A 107 18.90 -13.10 -10.43
C LYS A 107 20.01 -12.25 -9.79
N GLY A 108 19.80 -11.74 -8.58
CA GLY A 108 20.75 -10.88 -7.87
C GLY A 108 20.88 -9.46 -8.43
N LEU A 109 19.91 -9.00 -9.21
CA LEU A 109 19.87 -7.67 -9.83
C LEU A 109 18.80 -6.79 -9.17
N ARG A 110 19.06 -5.47 -9.13
CA ARG A 110 18.15 -4.48 -8.53
C ARG A 110 18.04 -3.21 -9.37
N PRO A 111 17.25 -3.26 -10.46
CA PRO A 111 17.03 -2.08 -11.28
C PRO A 111 16.20 -0.99 -10.60
N GLU A 112 15.30 -1.36 -9.67
CA GLU A 112 14.55 -0.48 -8.77
C GLU A 112 13.85 0.70 -9.46
N LYS A 113 12.84 0.39 -10.28
CA LYS A 113 11.99 1.37 -10.96
C LYS A 113 10.52 1.17 -10.58
N CYS A 114 9.99 1.99 -9.69
CA CYS A 114 8.57 1.95 -9.32
C CYS A 114 7.68 2.36 -10.52
N SER A 115 6.38 2.10 -10.45
CA SER A 115 5.41 2.39 -11.52
C SER A 115 5.43 3.87 -11.95
N THR A 116 5.62 4.79 -11.01
CA THR A 116 5.74 6.23 -11.28
C THR A 116 7.03 6.55 -12.03
N ARG A 117 8.15 5.89 -11.69
CA ARG A 117 9.42 6.07 -12.41
C ARG A 117 9.33 5.53 -13.83
N MET A 118 8.70 4.36 -14.01
CA MET A 118 8.43 3.80 -15.34
C MET A 118 7.62 4.76 -16.21
N ALA A 119 6.64 5.46 -15.65
CA ALA A 119 5.81 6.42 -16.39
C ALA A 119 6.61 7.58 -17.00
N VAL A 120 7.71 7.97 -16.35
CA VAL A 120 8.60 9.04 -16.80
C VAL A 120 9.65 8.51 -17.78
N GLU A 121 10.37 7.47 -17.40
CA GLU A 121 11.47 6.91 -18.21
C GLU A 121 11.00 6.31 -19.53
N TYR A 122 9.79 5.73 -19.53
CA TYR A 122 9.24 5.01 -20.67
C TYR A 122 7.98 5.68 -21.23
N LYS A 123 7.88 7.00 -21.09
CA LYS A 123 6.73 7.80 -21.57
C LYS A 123 6.34 7.50 -23.03
N ASP A 124 7.33 7.28 -23.90
CA ASP A 124 7.09 7.04 -25.33
C ASP A 124 6.45 5.67 -25.57
N ALA A 125 6.80 4.66 -24.75
CA ALA A 125 6.15 3.35 -24.79
C ALA A 125 4.70 3.44 -24.30
N ILE A 126 4.44 4.24 -23.26
CA ILE A 126 3.07 4.48 -22.76
C ILE A 126 2.23 5.24 -23.79
N LEU A 127 2.79 6.29 -24.42
CA LEU A 127 2.12 7.00 -25.51
C LEU A 127 1.82 6.08 -26.69
N ALA A 128 2.74 5.19 -27.05
CA ALA A 128 2.51 4.19 -28.10
C ALA A 128 1.39 3.22 -27.72
N LEU A 129 1.35 2.75 -26.46
CA LEU A 129 0.26 1.92 -25.93
C LEU A 129 -1.08 2.65 -26.01
N ILE A 130 -1.14 3.90 -25.53
CA ILE A 130 -2.34 4.76 -25.56
C ILE A 130 -2.86 4.88 -26.99
N GLN A 131 -1.99 5.16 -27.96
CA GLN A 131 -2.38 5.29 -29.37
C GLN A 131 -2.87 3.97 -29.96
N LYS A 132 -2.14 2.87 -29.70
CA LYS A 132 -2.44 1.53 -30.25
C LYS A 132 -3.78 1.00 -29.74
N HIS A 133 -4.05 1.13 -28.45
CA HIS A 133 -5.25 0.56 -27.80
C HIS A 133 -6.34 1.59 -27.51
N ARG A 134 -6.13 2.86 -27.89
CA ARG A 134 -7.03 3.99 -27.64
C ARG A 134 -7.39 4.11 -26.16
N ILE A 135 -6.38 3.99 -25.29
CA ILE A 135 -6.58 4.00 -23.84
C ILE A 135 -7.24 5.30 -23.39
N GLN A 136 -8.24 5.18 -22.53
CA GLN A 136 -9.02 6.28 -21.94
C GLN A 136 -9.11 6.19 -20.42
N LYS A 137 -8.82 5.01 -19.85
CA LYS A 137 -8.99 4.72 -18.42
C LYS A 137 -7.68 4.19 -17.83
N VAL A 138 -7.51 4.44 -16.53
CA VAL A 138 -6.44 3.87 -15.72
C VAL A 138 -7.06 3.00 -14.64
N ILE A 139 -6.55 1.80 -14.46
CA ILE A 139 -6.96 0.90 -13.38
C ILE A 139 -5.76 0.69 -12.48
N THR A 140 -5.93 0.95 -11.20
CA THR A 140 -4.88 0.83 -10.18
C THR A 140 -5.33 -0.12 -9.07
N HIS A 141 -4.39 -0.53 -8.20
CA HIS A 141 -4.74 -1.34 -7.05
C HIS A 141 -5.52 -0.56 -5.97
N TYR A 142 -6.29 -1.30 -5.18
CA TYR A 142 -7.23 -0.77 -4.20
C TYR A 142 -6.55 -0.01 -3.04
N ASP A 143 -5.36 -0.41 -2.62
CA ASP A 143 -4.64 0.28 -1.54
C ASP A 143 -3.77 1.39 -2.13
N SER A 144 -4.40 2.43 -2.68
CA SER A 144 -3.72 3.49 -3.41
C SER A 144 -2.67 4.21 -2.55
N ASP A 145 -1.45 3.66 -2.55
CA ASP A 145 -0.24 4.22 -1.98
C ASP A 145 0.30 5.33 -2.88
N LEU A 146 1.45 5.87 -2.51
CA LEU A 146 2.02 6.99 -3.25
C LEU A 146 2.34 6.59 -4.70
N ASP A 147 2.81 5.36 -4.95
CA ASP A 147 3.19 4.93 -6.30
C ASP A 147 1.97 4.67 -7.19
N ALA A 148 0.96 4.01 -6.66
CA ALA A 148 -0.32 3.80 -7.32
C ALA A 148 -0.97 5.10 -7.79
N VAL A 149 -1.08 6.09 -6.89
CA VAL A 149 -1.75 7.35 -7.21
C VAL A 149 -0.88 8.24 -8.10
N ALA A 150 0.42 8.31 -7.86
CA ALA A 150 1.34 9.12 -8.66
C ALA A 150 1.48 8.57 -10.08
N SER A 151 1.63 7.26 -10.25
CA SER A 151 1.68 6.62 -11.57
C SER A 151 0.36 6.81 -12.32
N SER A 152 -0.78 6.65 -11.64
CA SER A 152 -2.10 6.95 -12.21
C SER A 152 -2.21 8.40 -12.68
N TYR A 153 -1.72 9.36 -11.89
CA TYR A 153 -1.69 10.79 -12.26
C TYR A 153 -0.86 11.06 -13.52
N LEU A 154 0.34 10.48 -13.61
CA LEU A 154 1.23 10.66 -14.76
C LEU A 154 0.67 10.01 -16.03
N VAL A 155 0.18 8.77 -15.93
CA VAL A 155 -0.44 8.06 -17.06
C VAL A 155 -1.71 8.78 -17.51
N LYS A 156 -2.53 9.26 -16.57
CA LYS A 156 -3.73 10.05 -16.89
C LYS A 156 -3.40 11.37 -17.58
N SER A 157 -2.29 12.02 -17.19
CA SER A 157 -1.80 13.21 -17.90
C SER A 157 -1.41 12.90 -19.35
N LEU A 158 -0.73 11.77 -19.59
CA LEU A 158 -0.43 11.33 -20.96
C LEU A 158 -1.70 11.04 -21.78
N ILE A 159 -2.74 10.47 -21.17
CA ILE A 159 -4.05 10.25 -21.82
C ILE A 159 -4.74 11.58 -22.15
N ASP A 160 -4.84 12.49 -21.17
CA ASP A 160 -5.65 13.71 -21.29
C ASP A 160 -4.95 14.83 -22.06
N ASN A 161 -3.64 14.94 -21.88
CA ASN A 161 -2.82 16.07 -22.35
C ASN A 161 -1.79 15.66 -23.42
N GLY A 162 -1.46 14.37 -23.54
CA GLY A 162 -0.41 13.89 -24.44
C GLY A 162 1.02 14.20 -23.97
N GLU A 163 1.17 14.76 -22.77
CA GLU A 163 2.46 15.14 -22.18
C GLU A 163 2.46 14.95 -20.66
N LEU A 164 3.66 14.83 -20.09
CA LEU A 164 3.84 14.73 -18.64
C LEU A 164 3.80 16.13 -17.98
N PRO A 165 3.28 16.24 -16.74
CA PRO A 165 3.33 17.48 -15.96
C PRO A 165 4.78 17.86 -15.62
N ARG A 166 5.03 19.13 -15.26
CA ARG A 166 6.38 19.60 -14.94
C ARG A 166 6.99 18.97 -13.70
N ILE A 167 6.15 18.53 -12.77
CA ILE A 167 6.59 17.81 -11.57
C ILE A 167 6.96 16.36 -11.84
N ALA A 168 6.82 15.83 -13.06
CA ALA A 168 6.92 14.40 -13.31
C ALA A 168 8.26 13.78 -12.86
N GLU A 169 9.40 14.42 -13.18
CA GLU A 169 10.73 13.92 -12.77
C GLU A 169 10.93 13.95 -11.26
N ASP A 170 10.50 15.02 -10.60
CA ASP A 170 10.61 15.17 -9.15
C ASP A 170 9.67 14.17 -8.46
N LEU A 171 8.47 13.96 -9.01
CA LEU A 171 7.47 13.03 -8.49
C LEU A 171 7.97 11.60 -8.59
N ALA A 172 8.48 11.20 -9.76
CA ALA A 172 9.14 9.91 -9.94
C ALA A 172 10.32 9.74 -8.98
N THR A 173 11.08 10.79 -8.68
CA THR A 173 12.20 10.72 -7.75
C THR A 173 11.76 10.52 -6.31
N VAL A 174 10.77 11.27 -5.84
CA VAL A 174 10.25 11.15 -4.47
C VAL A 174 9.55 9.81 -4.28
N THR A 175 8.69 9.42 -5.24
CA THR A 175 7.96 8.16 -5.18
C THR A 175 8.91 6.96 -5.22
N ASN A 176 9.91 6.93 -6.12
CA ASN A 176 10.89 5.82 -6.16
C ASN A 176 11.74 5.75 -4.88
N LYS A 177 12.00 6.88 -4.21
CA LYS A 177 12.64 6.83 -2.89
C LYS A 177 11.72 6.22 -1.85
N ALA A 178 10.46 6.64 -1.80
CA ALA A 178 9.49 6.12 -0.84
C ALA A 178 9.21 4.63 -1.05
N ASP A 179 9.07 4.21 -2.31
CA ASP A 179 8.73 2.84 -2.68
C ASP A 179 9.82 1.82 -2.34
N TYR A 180 11.09 2.22 -2.50
CA TYR A 180 12.25 1.38 -2.16
C TYR A 180 12.83 1.67 -0.77
N GLY A 181 12.08 2.31 0.12
CA GLY A 181 12.52 2.49 1.51
C GLY A 181 13.68 3.46 1.74
N ARG A 182 13.86 4.41 0.83
CA ARG A 182 14.96 5.40 0.83
C ARG A 182 14.48 6.81 1.19
N PHE A 183 13.30 6.93 1.79
CA PHE A 183 12.73 8.21 2.22
C PHE A 183 12.80 8.35 3.75
N ASP A 184 13.96 8.78 4.24
CA ASP A 184 14.28 8.81 5.68
C ASP A 184 14.25 10.24 6.25
N VAL A 185 13.05 10.73 6.60
CA VAL A 185 12.89 12.04 7.26
C VAL A 185 12.79 11.83 8.77
N ALA A 186 13.83 12.21 9.51
CA ALA A 186 13.89 12.01 10.96
C ALA A 186 13.00 12.98 11.75
N ASP A 187 12.77 14.19 11.24
CA ASP A 187 12.00 15.23 11.94
C ASP A 187 10.49 15.11 11.60
N PRO A 188 9.61 14.84 12.58
CA PRO A 188 8.16 14.80 12.37
C PRO A 188 7.58 16.07 11.76
N ASP A 189 8.08 17.25 12.17
CA ASP A 189 7.59 18.53 11.65
C ASP A 189 7.97 18.72 10.18
N VAL A 190 9.11 18.18 9.76
CA VAL A 190 9.48 18.17 8.35
C VAL A 190 8.65 17.12 7.60
N PHE A 191 8.54 15.89 8.13
CA PHE A 191 7.88 14.77 7.46
C PHE A 191 6.44 15.11 7.07
N VAL A 192 5.64 15.64 8.00
CA VAL A 192 4.22 15.95 7.73
C VAL A 192 4.02 17.05 6.69
N ASN A 193 5.09 17.78 6.34
CA ASN A 193 5.08 18.81 5.31
C ASN A 193 5.70 18.35 3.97
N THR A 194 6.14 17.09 3.86
CA THR A 194 6.61 16.49 2.59
C THR A 194 5.45 15.90 1.79
N LEU A 195 5.65 15.61 0.50
CA LEU A 195 4.64 14.93 -0.33
C LEU A 195 4.16 13.59 0.28
N PRO A 196 5.04 12.65 0.68
CA PRO A 196 4.60 11.42 1.37
C PRO A 196 3.81 11.71 2.66
N GLY A 197 4.22 12.71 3.44
CA GLY A 197 3.52 13.12 4.66
C GLY A 197 2.12 13.70 4.39
N LEU A 198 1.97 14.53 3.36
CA LEU A 198 0.65 15.07 2.95
C LEU A 198 -0.27 13.96 2.45
N VAL A 199 0.23 13.03 1.64
CA VAL A 199 -0.54 11.87 1.17
C VAL A 199 -0.96 10.98 2.35
N ALA A 200 -0.04 10.71 3.29
CA ALA A 200 -0.36 9.96 4.50
C ALA A 200 -1.41 10.67 5.37
N ALA A 201 -1.33 12.00 5.51
CA ALA A 201 -2.32 12.80 6.23
C ALA A 201 -3.72 12.70 5.59
N LEU A 202 -3.80 12.74 4.26
CA LEU A 202 -5.06 12.53 3.53
C LEU A 202 -5.58 11.09 3.69
N LYS A 203 -4.69 10.07 3.60
CA LYS A 203 -5.05 8.67 3.85
C LYS A 203 -5.65 8.50 5.25
N ASP A 204 -5.03 9.09 6.27
CA ASP A 204 -5.53 9.01 7.64
C ASP A 204 -6.90 9.71 7.81
N GLU A 205 -7.05 10.97 7.38
CA GLU A 205 -8.30 11.72 7.57
C GLU A 205 -9.49 11.07 6.85
N PHE A 206 -9.34 10.70 5.57
CA PHE A 206 -10.43 10.03 4.86
C PHE A 206 -10.68 8.62 5.39
N GLY A 207 -9.66 7.93 5.90
CA GLY A 207 -9.81 6.66 6.63
C GLY A 207 -10.64 6.83 7.91
N GLN A 208 -10.41 7.89 8.69
CA GLN A 208 -11.20 8.20 9.89
C GLN A 208 -12.65 8.56 9.54
N GLN A 209 -12.88 9.33 8.49
CA GLN A 209 -14.23 9.63 8.01
C GLN A 209 -14.97 8.36 7.60
N CYS A 210 -14.30 7.47 6.85
CA CYS A 210 -14.83 6.16 6.50
C CYS A 210 -15.21 5.34 7.73
N ARG A 211 -14.33 5.26 8.73
CA ARG A 211 -14.58 4.55 10.00
C ARG A 211 -15.80 5.12 10.73
N ARG A 212 -15.91 6.44 10.85
CA ARG A 212 -17.07 7.11 11.47
C ARG A 212 -18.36 6.77 10.73
N GLU A 213 -18.35 6.86 9.40
CA GLU A 213 -19.54 6.54 8.59
C GLU A 213 -19.92 5.04 8.69
N ILE A 214 -18.94 4.14 8.76
CA ILE A 214 -19.18 2.70 9.01
C ILE A 214 -19.78 2.47 10.40
N GLN A 215 -19.32 3.17 11.44
CA GLN A 215 -19.89 3.06 12.80
C GLN A 215 -21.33 3.55 12.84
N GLU A 216 -21.67 4.60 12.08
CA GLU A 216 -23.01 5.17 12.04
C GLU A 216 -23.98 4.38 11.16
N LYS A 217 -23.53 3.90 10.00
CA LYS A 217 -24.39 3.35 8.94
C LYS A 217 -24.23 1.85 8.70
N GLY A 218 -23.25 1.23 9.34
CA GLY A 218 -22.84 -0.14 9.07
C GLY A 218 -21.85 -0.25 7.91
N PHE A 219 -21.13 -1.37 7.86
CA PHE A 219 -20.15 -1.66 6.81
C PHE A 219 -20.82 -1.87 5.45
N SER A 220 -20.25 -1.29 4.39
CA SER A 220 -20.55 -1.69 3.02
C SER A 220 -19.33 -1.49 2.09
N PRO A 221 -19.13 -2.36 1.08
CA PRO A 221 -18.09 -2.17 0.06
C PRO A 221 -18.21 -0.84 -0.69
N ALA A 222 -19.43 -0.32 -0.87
CA ALA A 222 -19.68 0.96 -1.52
C ALA A 222 -19.14 2.16 -0.70
N LEU A 223 -19.16 2.08 0.64
CA LEU A 223 -18.55 3.11 1.49
C LEU A 223 -17.03 3.11 1.36
N LEU A 224 -16.42 1.93 1.31
CA LEU A 224 -14.99 1.77 1.09
C LEU A 224 -14.57 2.40 -0.25
N ALA A 225 -15.22 2.01 -1.34
CA ALA A 225 -14.95 2.56 -2.68
C ALA A 225 -15.23 4.08 -2.78
N LYS A 226 -16.25 4.60 -2.07
CA LYS A 226 -16.52 6.04 -1.99
C LYS A 226 -15.31 6.80 -1.42
N TYR A 227 -14.81 6.37 -0.27
CA TYR A 227 -13.71 7.07 0.40
C TYR A 227 -12.38 6.92 -0.33
N GLU A 228 -12.18 5.78 -1.01
CA GLU A 228 -11.04 5.56 -1.90
C GLU A 228 -11.03 6.58 -3.05
N ASN A 229 -12.18 6.74 -3.73
CA ASN A 229 -12.30 7.72 -4.82
C ASN A 229 -12.16 9.17 -4.35
N VAL A 230 -12.75 9.52 -3.20
CA VAL A 230 -12.62 10.87 -2.62
C VAL A 230 -11.16 11.17 -2.29
N ARG A 231 -10.46 10.22 -1.67
CA ARG A 231 -9.05 10.33 -1.33
C ARG A 231 -8.17 10.51 -2.56
N ASN A 232 -8.32 9.66 -3.57
CA ASN A 232 -7.47 9.74 -4.76
C ASN A 232 -7.75 11.00 -5.59
N SER A 233 -8.99 11.46 -5.63
CA SER A 233 -9.33 12.77 -6.21
C SER A 233 -8.65 13.92 -5.45
N ALA A 234 -8.65 13.88 -4.11
CA ALA A 234 -7.98 14.88 -3.29
C ALA A 234 -6.45 14.88 -3.50
N ILE A 235 -5.84 13.71 -3.69
CA ILE A 235 -4.41 13.61 -4.01
C ILE A 235 -4.12 14.16 -5.41
N PHE A 236 -4.99 13.91 -6.41
CA PHE A 236 -4.86 14.54 -7.74
C PHE A 236 -4.91 16.07 -7.67
N ASP A 237 -5.80 16.63 -6.84
CA ASP A 237 -5.88 18.08 -6.62
C ASP A 237 -4.59 18.62 -5.97
N LEU A 238 -4.02 17.90 -5.00
CA LEU A 238 -2.71 18.22 -4.43
C LEU A 238 -1.59 18.19 -5.49
N LEU A 239 -1.53 17.13 -6.31
CA LEU A 239 -0.52 17.00 -7.37
C LEU A 239 -0.66 18.10 -8.44
N ASN A 240 -1.88 18.48 -8.80
CA ASN A 240 -2.11 19.63 -9.69
C ASN A 240 -1.63 20.95 -9.06
N ALA A 241 -1.87 21.18 -7.76
CA ALA A 241 -1.38 22.38 -7.07
C ALA A 241 0.16 22.41 -7.01
N LEU A 242 0.81 21.26 -6.79
CA LEU A 242 2.27 21.13 -6.86
C LEU A 242 2.80 21.40 -8.28
N ASN A 243 2.12 20.89 -9.31
CA ASN A 243 2.47 21.17 -10.70
C ASN A 243 2.37 22.67 -11.01
N ASP A 244 1.28 23.31 -10.59
CA ASP A 244 1.08 24.74 -10.79
C ASP A 244 2.12 25.57 -10.02
N GLU A 245 2.53 25.14 -8.83
CA GLU A 245 3.65 25.75 -8.10
C GLU A 245 4.96 25.63 -8.89
N LYS A 246 5.33 24.44 -9.36
CA LYS A 246 6.54 24.20 -10.17
C LYS A 246 6.53 24.95 -11.50
N MET A 247 5.35 25.19 -12.06
CA MET A 247 5.17 26.01 -13.26
C MET A 247 5.52 27.49 -13.01
N HIS A 248 5.25 28.01 -11.82
CA HIS A 248 5.53 29.39 -11.42
C HIS A 248 6.93 29.58 -10.83
N ASP A 249 7.41 28.60 -10.08
CA ASP A 249 8.73 28.57 -9.46
C ASP A 249 9.46 27.28 -9.85
N VAL A 250 10.39 27.40 -10.79
CA VAL A 250 11.15 26.24 -11.31
C VAL A 250 12.04 25.62 -10.24
N GLU A 251 12.43 26.39 -9.21
CA GLU A 251 13.25 25.93 -8.09
C GLU A 251 12.43 25.22 -6.99
N PHE A 252 11.10 25.17 -7.13
CA PHE A 252 10.23 24.45 -6.19
C PHE A 252 10.63 22.96 -6.10
N ASP A 253 10.98 22.49 -4.92
CA ASP A 253 11.36 21.09 -4.69
C ASP A 253 10.23 20.34 -3.99
N ILE A 254 9.59 19.41 -4.70
CA ILE A 254 8.54 18.56 -4.11
C ILE A 254 9.09 17.45 -3.21
N GLY A 255 10.40 17.26 -3.17
CA GLY A 255 11.09 16.40 -2.20
C GLY A 255 11.30 17.07 -0.84
N GLY A 256 11.07 18.38 -0.73
CA GLY A 256 11.19 19.15 0.50
C GLY A 256 9.85 19.47 1.17
N ASP A 257 9.84 20.57 1.92
CA ASP A 257 8.62 21.14 2.49
C ASP A 257 7.75 21.72 1.37
N VAL A 258 6.59 21.11 1.17
CA VAL A 258 5.60 21.51 0.17
C VAL A 258 4.40 22.23 0.78
N SER A 259 4.43 22.58 2.06
CA SER A 259 3.29 23.18 2.78
C SER A 259 2.77 24.48 2.17
N ARG A 260 3.64 25.22 1.46
CA ARG A 260 3.26 26.46 0.76
C ARG A 260 2.15 26.27 -0.29
N VAL A 261 1.92 25.06 -0.79
CA VAL A 261 0.82 24.82 -1.74
C VAL A 261 -0.54 24.69 -1.09
N GLU A 262 -0.62 24.54 0.24
CA GLU A 262 -1.89 24.35 0.96
C GLU A 262 -2.86 25.53 0.83
N GLU A 263 -2.33 26.74 0.70
CA GLU A 263 -3.14 27.95 0.52
C GLU A 263 -3.85 27.98 -0.84
N ARG A 264 -3.40 27.16 -1.81
CA ARG A 264 -4.00 27.03 -3.14
C ARG A 264 -5.07 25.93 -3.21
N LEU A 265 -5.18 25.10 -2.17
CA LEU A 265 -6.13 24.01 -2.12
C LEU A 265 -7.52 24.51 -1.72
N SER A 266 -8.54 23.71 -2.03
CA SER A 266 -9.91 23.99 -1.56
C SER A 266 -9.96 24.00 -0.04
N GLU A 267 -10.91 24.74 0.55
CA GLU A 267 -11.05 24.82 2.00
C GLU A 267 -11.27 23.43 2.64
N GLU A 268 -12.05 22.58 1.97
CA GLU A 268 -12.29 21.20 2.39
C GLU A 268 -10.99 20.39 2.41
N LEU A 269 -10.22 20.43 1.33
CA LEU A 269 -8.96 19.70 1.23
C LEU A 269 -7.92 20.21 2.23
N ARG A 270 -7.80 21.53 2.38
CA ARG A 270 -6.91 22.16 3.36
C ARG A 270 -7.26 21.73 4.78
N ARG A 271 -8.54 21.70 5.15
CA ARG A 271 -8.99 21.21 6.47
C ARG A 271 -8.63 19.74 6.65
N ALA A 272 -8.84 18.90 5.64
CA ALA A 272 -8.48 17.49 5.71
C ALA A 272 -6.97 17.28 5.94
N ILE A 273 -6.13 18.04 5.26
CA ILE A 273 -4.67 18.03 5.46
C ILE A 273 -4.31 18.47 6.88
N ILE A 274 -4.86 19.58 7.38
CA ILE A 274 -4.54 20.09 8.73
C ILE A 274 -4.89 19.05 9.81
N GLU A 275 -6.08 18.46 9.73
CA GLU A 275 -6.51 17.45 10.70
C GLU A 275 -5.69 16.15 10.59
N GLY A 276 -5.39 15.72 9.37
CA GLY A 276 -4.53 14.56 9.11
C GLY A 276 -3.10 14.76 9.64
N LYS A 277 -2.47 15.92 9.36
CA LYS A 277 -1.12 16.24 9.84
C LYS A 277 -1.00 16.20 11.34
N LYS A 278 -1.99 16.74 12.05
CA LYS A 278 -2.00 16.78 13.51
C LYS A 278 -1.88 15.37 14.10
N ARG A 279 -2.67 14.43 13.61
CA ARG A 279 -2.65 13.03 14.07
C ARG A 279 -1.43 12.28 13.55
N LEU A 280 -1.06 12.52 12.30
CA LEU A 280 0.12 11.89 11.70
C LEU A 280 1.40 12.29 12.45
N LYS A 281 1.53 13.54 12.88
CA LYS A 281 2.70 14.00 13.65
C LYS A 281 2.87 13.21 14.95
N GLU A 282 1.82 13.12 15.76
CA GLU A 282 1.83 12.37 17.02
C GLU A 282 2.15 10.88 16.80
N SER A 283 1.59 10.32 15.72
CA SER A 283 1.80 8.92 15.38
C SER A 283 3.21 8.66 14.82
N TYR A 284 3.77 9.61 14.08
CA TYR A 284 5.13 9.54 13.53
C TYR A 284 6.19 9.70 14.63
N GLU A 285 5.95 10.56 15.61
CA GLU A 285 6.78 10.67 16.82
C GLU A 285 6.83 9.35 17.59
N THR A 286 5.67 8.70 17.75
CA THR A 286 5.56 7.39 18.38
C THR A 286 6.32 6.33 17.58
N PHE A 287 6.06 6.27 16.26
CA PHE A 287 6.75 5.37 15.34
C PHE A 287 8.27 5.53 15.40
N LEU A 288 8.80 6.75 15.38
CA LEU A 288 10.24 7.00 15.42
C LEU A 288 10.88 6.42 16.68
N LYS A 289 10.21 6.57 17.82
CA LYS A 289 10.66 5.99 19.09
C LYS A 289 10.66 4.46 19.00
N ASP A 290 9.51 3.89 18.65
CA ASP A 290 9.31 2.44 18.56
C ASP A 290 10.30 1.80 17.56
N PHE A 291 10.51 2.43 16.40
CA PHE A 291 11.39 1.94 15.33
C PHE A 291 12.89 2.07 15.67
N THR A 292 13.24 3.04 16.52
CA THR A 292 14.60 3.19 17.05
C THR A 292 14.89 2.13 18.11
N GLU A 293 13.90 1.83 18.95
CA GLU A 293 13.98 0.80 20.01
C GLU A 293 13.78 -0.63 19.47
N ALA A 294 13.27 -0.77 18.25
CA ALA A 294 13.04 -2.05 17.59
C ALA A 294 14.31 -2.91 17.51
N GLU A 295 14.12 -4.20 17.73
CA GLU A 295 15.18 -5.19 17.60
C GLU A 295 15.53 -5.40 16.13
N LYS A 296 16.82 -5.47 15.81
CA LYS A 296 17.32 -5.62 14.43
C LYS A 296 18.31 -6.77 14.36
N PHE A 297 18.09 -7.72 13.46
CA PHE A 297 19.00 -8.84 13.23
C PHE A 297 18.94 -9.30 11.77
N ARG A 298 19.80 -10.24 11.37
CA ARG A 298 19.77 -10.82 10.02
C ARG A 298 19.34 -12.27 10.09
N ALA A 299 18.55 -12.70 9.11
CA ALA A 299 18.02 -14.05 9.03
C ALA A 299 18.22 -14.66 7.64
N ALA A 300 18.40 -15.97 7.59
CA ALA A 300 18.33 -16.71 6.33
C ALA A 300 16.87 -17.10 6.11
N VAL A 301 16.27 -16.58 5.05
CA VAL A 301 14.87 -16.80 4.69
C VAL A 301 14.83 -17.26 3.24
N ALA A 302 14.06 -18.32 2.96
CA ALA A 302 13.90 -18.79 1.59
C ALA A 302 13.35 -17.68 0.68
N GLY A 303 13.95 -17.50 -0.49
CA GLY A 303 13.40 -16.72 -1.59
C GLY A 303 12.31 -17.49 -2.33
N LYS A 304 11.59 -16.82 -3.23
CA LYS A 304 10.54 -17.44 -4.06
C LYS A 304 11.06 -18.50 -5.04
N ASP A 305 12.35 -18.45 -5.37
CA ASP A 305 13.04 -19.43 -6.19
C ASP A 305 13.48 -20.69 -5.41
N GLY A 306 13.26 -20.70 -4.09
CA GLY A 306 13.63 -21.78 -3.18
C GLY A 306 15.07 -21.70 -2.65
N ASN A 307 15.84 -20.67 -3.00
CA ASN A 307 17.18 -20.45 -2.48
C ASN A 307 17.14 -19.59 -1.21
N ASP A 308 18.03 -19.85 -0.25
CA ASP A 308 18.12 -19.00 0.95
C ASP A 308 18.64 -17.59 0.60
N MET A 309 17.92 -16.57 1.06
CA MET A 309 18.26 -15.16 0.96
C MET A 309 18.52 -14.59 2.36
N MET A 310 19.48 -13.68 2.45
CA MET A 310 19.72 -12.95 3.70
C MET A 310 18.77 -11.77 3.81
N ALA A 311 17.86 -11.82 4.78
CA ALA A 311 16.92 -10.75 5.11
C ALA A 311 17.37 -9.98 6.35
N ASP A 312 17.17 -8.67 6.37
CA ASP A 312 17.30 -7.86 7.59
C ASP A 312 15.96 -7.87 8.32
N ILE A 313 15.87 -8.42 9.54
CA ILE A 313 14.62 -8.45 10.31
C ILE A 313 14.59 -7.29 11.31
N ILE A 314 13.49 -6.54 11.33
CA ILE A 314 13.16 -5.51 12.32
C ILE A 314 11.93 -5.96 13.08
N VAL A 315 12.01 -6.04 14.40
CA VAL A 315 10.90 -6.42 15.28
C VAL A 315 10.62 -5.29 16.27
N GLY A 316 9.56 -4.53 16.03
CA GLY A 316 9.10 -3.42 16.86
C GLY A 316 7.91 -3.79 17.75
N GLU A 317 7.77 -3.08 18.86
CA GLU A 317 6.52 -3.02 19.62
C GLU A 317 5.78 -1.75 19.20
N SER A 318 4.50 -1.82 18.86
CA SER A 318 3.71 -0.63 18.55
C SER A 318 2.21 -0.84 18.76
N THR A 319 1.55 0.12 19.39
CA THR A 319 0.09 0.08 19.61
C THR A 319 -0.74 0.26 18.34
N ASP A 320 -0.10 0.62 17.21
CA ASP A 320 -0.69 0.77 15.88
C ASP A 320 0.20 0.05 14.83
N PRO A 321 0.20 -1.30 14.79
CA PRO A 321 1.17 -2.10 14.03
C PRO A 321 1.09 -1.89 12.50
N LEU A 322 -0.11 -1.67 11.94
CA LEU A 322 -0.29 -1.34 10.52
C LEU A 322 0.37 -0.01 10.17
N LEU A 323 0.23 0.99 11.05
CA LEU A 323 0.89 2.27 10.84
C LEU A 323 2.41 2.13 10.96
N PHE A 324 2.89 1.35 11.93
CA PHE A 324 4.31 1.06 12.09
C PHE A 324 4.89 0.43 10.82
N ILE A 325 4.28 -0.62 10.27
CA ILE A 325 4.79 -1.27 9.05
C ILE A 325 4.70 -0.34 7.83
N ASN A 326 3.66 0.49 7.72
CA ASN A 326 3.51 1.44 6.62
C ASN A 326 4.54 2.59 6.68
N LEU A 327 4.91 3.04 7.87
CA LEU A 327 5.96 4.04 8.05
C LEU A 327 7.37 3.44 7.93
N ALA A 328 7.53 2.17 8.31
CA ALA A 328 8.78 1.44 8.09
C ALA A 328 9.01 1.16 6.60
N TYR A 329 7.94 0.94 5.81
CA TYR A 329 8.00 0.74 4.36
C TYR A 329 8.85 1.80 3.66
N THR A 330 8.64 3.08 4.01
CA THR A 330 9.34 4.20 3.37
C THR A 330 10.80 4.36 3.81
N ARG A 331 11.27 3.55 4.77
CA ARG A 331 12.59 3.65 5.42
C ARG A 331 13.40 2.36 5.38
N THR A 332 12.82 1.28 4.85
CA THR A 332 13.45 -0.05 4.84
C THR A 332 13.43 -0.62 3.43
N SER A 333 14.56 -1.22 3.03
CA SER A 333 14.66 -1.84 1.72
C SER A 333 13.66 -3.00 1.57
N PRO A 334 13.28 -3.40 0.34
CA PRO A 334 12.42 -4.57 0.13
C PRO A 334 12.97 -5.90 0.69
N GLU A 335 14.26 -5.96 1.03
CA GLU A 335 14.92 -7.11 1.66
C GLU A 335 14.92 -7.07 3.20
N THR A 336 14.30 -6.06 3.77
CA THR A 336 14.03 -6.05 5.20
C THR A 336 12.75 -6.84 5.44
N ILE A 337 12.62 -7.57 6.55
CA ILE A 337 11.35 -8.09 7.08
C ILE A 337 10.99 -7.22 8.27
N VAL A 338 9.87 -6.51 8.20
CA VAL A 338 9.43 -5.61 9.29
C VAL A 338 8.24 -6.25 9.96
N ALA A 339 8.40 -6.57 11.24
CA ALA A 339 7.39 -7.14 12.10
C ALA A 339 7.04 -6.18 13.24
N ALA A 340 5.76 -5.93 13.48
CA ALA A 340 5.28 -5.12 14.59
C ALA A 340 4.40 -5.96 15.51
N TYR A 341 4.63 -5.91 16.83
CA TYR A 341 3.81 -6.54 17.86
C TYR A 341 3.05 -5.47 18.64
N ALA A 342 1.73 -5.59 18.74
CA ALA A 342 0.88 -4.62 19.47
C ALA A 342 0.42 -5.11 20.84
N GLY A 343 0.43 -6.43 21.07
CA GLY A 343 -0.08 -7.04 22.28
C GLY A 343 -1.56 -6.70 22.58
N GLN A 344 -1.95 -6.80 23.86
CA GLN A 344 -3.35 -6.63 24.28
C GLN A 344 -3.80 -5.18 24.47
N ASP A 345 -2.87 -4.21 24.50
CA ASP A 345 -3.14 -2.79 24.83
C ASP A 345 -3.35 -1.89 23.59
N ARG A 346 -3.96 -2.46 22.55
CA ARG A 346 -4.24 -1.79 21.27
C ARG A 346 -5.11 -0.54 21.39
N LYS A 347 -4.92 0.41 20.46
CA LYS A 347 -5.90 1.48 20.17
C LYS A 347 -6.94 1.01 19.16
N ALA A 348 -8.16 1.53 19.28
CA ALA A 348 -9.28 1.17 18.41
C ALA A 348 -9.04 1.67 16.97
N GLY A 349 -8.77 0.77 16.04
CA GLY A 349 -8.64 1.11 14.62
C GLY A 349 -7.90 0.09 13.80
N ASP A 350 -6.91 -0.58 14.40
CA ASP A 350 -6.17 -1.67 13.78
C ASP A 350 -6.78 -3.04 14.14
N ALA A 351 -6.85 -3.91 13.14
CA ALA A 351 -7.49 -5.23 13.30
C ALA A 351 -6.50 -6.32 13.74
N TYR A 352 -5.21 -5.98 13.89
CA TYR A 352 -4.14 -6.96 13.99
C TYR A 352 -3.21 -6.71 15.19
N ASP A 353 -2.83 -7.78 15.88
CA ASP A 353 -1.87 -7.81 16.99
C ASP A 353 -0.42 -7.98 16.50
N ILE A 354 -0.28 -8.49 15.27
CA ILE A 354 1.00 -8.67 14.59
C ILE A 354 0.85 -8.20 13.13
N GLY A 355 1.76 -7.34 12.67
CA GLY A 355 1.88 -6.95 11.27
C GLY A 355 3.22 -7.35 10.68
N ILE A 356 3.23 -7.89 9.45
CA ILE A 356 4.43 -7.98 8.59
C ILE A 356 4.15 -7.22 7.30
N GLN A 357 5.13 -6.48 6.80
CA GLN A 357 5.00 -5.65 5.61
C GLN A 357 4.76 -6.53 4.34
N PRO A 358 3.67 -6.30 3.57
CA PRO A 358 3.23 -7.21 2.51
C PRO A 358 4.22 -7.33 1.35
N ASP A 359 4.91 -6.24 1.02
CA ASP A 359 5.77 -6.15 -0.16
C ASP A 359 7.04 -7.00 -0.05
N GLN A 360 7.36 -7.43 1.17
CA GLN A 360 8.44 -8.38 1.44
C GLN A 360 8.09 -9.78 0.94
N ALA A 361 6.80 -10.11 0.80
CA ALA A 361 6.34 -11.38 0.23
C ALA A 361 6.55 -11.46 -1.31
N ASN A 362 6.88 -10.34 -1.96
CA ASN A 362 7.30 -10.35 -3.37
C ASN A 362 8.73 -10.86 -3.53
N VAL A 363 9.56 -10.72 -2.49
CA VAL A 363 10.98 -11.12 -2.48
C VAL A 363 11.18 -12.45 -1.74
N PHE A 364 10.61 -12.56 -0.54
CA PHE A 364 10.77 -13.72 0.34
C PHE A 364 9.60 -14.68 0.26
N ASP A 365 9.91 -15.96 0.44
CA ASP A 365 8.94 -16.98 0.79
C ASP A 365 8.71 -17.00 2.31
N LEU A 366 7.77 -16.17 2.77
CA LEU A 366 7.44 -16.03 4.19
C LEU A 366 6.64 -17.23 4.77
N ARG A 367 6.38 -18.29 3.99
CA ARG A 367 5.62 -19.46 4.44
C ARG A 367 6.21 -20.08 5.72
N ASN A 368 7.53 -20.23 5.78
CA ASN A 368 8.19 -20.83 6.93
C ASN A 368 8.06 -19.98 8.20
N VAL A 369 8.13 -18.65 8.08
CA VAL A 369 7.92 -17.72 9.19
C VAL A 369 6.48 -17.82 9.70
N CYS A 370 5.51 -17.85 8.79
CA CYS A 370 4.09 -18.01 9.13
C CYS A 370 3.80 -19.35 9.82
N LEU A 371 4.36 -20.45 9.31
CA LEU A 371 4.22 -21.78 9.90
C LEU A 371 4.84 -21.85 11.30
N ALA A 372 6.01 -21.23 11.51
CA ALA A 372 6.64 -21.19 12.82
C ALA A 372 5.79 -20.45 13.86
N LEU A 373 5.23 -19.29 13.48
CA LEU A 373 4.34 -18.52 14.35
C LEU A 373 3.04 -19.27 14.65
N ASN A 374 2.41 -19.89 13.64
CA ASN A 374 1.24 -20.74 13.83
C ASN A 374 1.51 -21.91 14.76
N LYS A 375 2.67 -22.56 14.63
CA LYS A 375 3.07 -23.67 15.50
C LYS A 375 3.28 -23.21 16.94
N ALA A 376 3.84 -22.02 17.15
CA ALA A 376 4.03 -21.44 18.47
C ALA A 376 2.69 -21.10 19.14
N GLU A 377 1.78 -20.47 18.41
CA GLU A 377 0.42 -20.14 18.85
C GLU A 377 -0.35 -21.41 19.21
N ARG A 378 -0.38 -22.41 18.32
CA ARG A 378 -0.99 -23.71 18.57
C ARG A 378 -0.44 -24.37 19.83
N LYS A 379 0.89 -24.38 20.01
CA LYS A 379 1.52 -24.98 21.19
C LYS A 379 1.06 -24.31 22.48
N LYS A 380 0.95 -22.98 22.48
CA LYS A 380 0.48 -22.22 23.65
C LYS A 380 -1.00 -22.45 23.90
N ARG A 381 -1.81 -22.46 22.85
CA ARG A 381 -3.25 -22.73 22.90
C ARG A 381 -3.52 -24.12 23.47
N ASP A 382 -2.89 -25.15 22.92
CA ASP A 382 -3.08 -26.53 23.36
C ASP A 382 -2.67 -26.69 24.83
N ALA A 383 -1.64 -25.96 25.29
CA ALA A 383 -1.27 -25.90 26.70
C ALA A 383 -2.35 -25.22 27.57
N LEU A 384 -2.99 -24.14 27.09
CA LEU A 384 -4.10 -23.46 27.79
C LEU A 384 -5.36 -24.34 27.86
N TYR A 385 -5.73 -25.01 26.76
CA TYR A 385 -6.86 -25.93 26.73
C TYR A 385 -6.64 -27.17 27.59
N GLY A 386 -5.39 -27.68 27.64
CA GLY A 386 -4.99 -28.79 28.50
C GLY A 386 -5.10 -28.49 30.00
N LYS A 387 -5.15 -27.20 30.40
CA LYS A 387 -5.42 -26.83 31.80
C LYS A 387 -6.91 -27.01 32.12
N PRO A 388 -7.25 -27.68 33.24
CA PRO A 388 -8.61 -27.71 33.76
C PRO A 388 -9.17 -26.29 33.92
N ALA A 389 -10.43 -26.06 33.54
CA ALA A 389 -11.02 -24.71 33.50
C ALA A 389 -10.98 -23.99 34.86
N ASP A 390 -11.13 -24.75 35.96
CA ASP A 390 -11.05 -24.26 37.35
C ASP A 390 -9.63 -23.87 37.79
N LYS A 391 -8.62 -24.20 37.00
CA LYS A 391 -7.20 -23.89 37.25
C LYS A 391 -6.64 -22.83 36.33
N ARG A 392 -7.44 -22.29 35.42
CA ARG A 392 -7.04 -21.22 34.52
C ARG A 392 -7.09 -19.88 35.26
N SER A 393 -6.11 -19.02 35.01
CA SER A 393 -6.19 -17.63 35.47
C SER A 393 -7.30 -16.88 34.71
N ALA A 394 -7.72 -15.72 35.23
CA ALA A 394 -8.69 -14.87 34.52
C ALA A 394 -8.16 -14.41 33.15
N GLU A 395 -6.86 -14.19 33.04
CA GLU A 395 -6.18 -13.82 31.80
C GLU A 395 -6.17 -14.99 30.80
N GLU A 396 -5.86 -16.19 31.26
CA GLU A 396 -5.88 -17.41 30.44
C GLU A 396 -7.29 -17.73 29.94
N GLN A 397 -8.30 -17.55 30.79
CA GLN A 397 -9.69 -17.73 30.38
C GLN A 397 -10.13 -16.67 29.38
N ARG A 398 -9.72 -15.40 29.56
CA ARG A 398 -9.99 -14.32 28.61
C ARG A 398 -9.36 -14.58 27.23
N LEU A 399 -8.13 -15.11 27.19
CA LEU A 399 -7.47 -15.51 25.94
C LEU A 399 -8.25 -16.60 25.21
N ILE A 400 -8.69 -17.63 25.94
CA ILE A 400 -9.53 -18.72 25.42
C ILE A 400 -10.87 -18.19 24.90
N ASP A 401 -11.54 -17.31 25.64
CA ASP A 401 -12.84 -16.75 25.27
C ASP A 401 -12.73 -15.86 24.01
N GLY A 402 -11.66 -15.07 23.92
CA GLY A 402 -11.36 -14.27 22.74
C GLY A 402 -11.16 -15.14 21.49
N TRP A 403 -10.47 -16.27 21.66
CA TRP A 403 -10.25 -17.24 20.58
C TRP A 403 -11.53 -17.94 20.13
N GLU A 404 -12.33 -18.47 21.07
CA GLU A 404 -13.60 -19.14 20.73
C GLU A 404 -14.57 -18.19 20.04
N THR A 405 -14.56 -16.91 20.41
CA THR A 405 -15.34 -15.87 19.72
C THR A 405 -14.92 -15.73 18.25
N GLN A 406 -13.61 -15.63 17.98
CA GLN A 406 -13.10 -15.51 16.62
C GLN A 406 -13.39 -16.74 15.75
N LYS A 407 -13.26 -17.93 16.36
CA LYS A 407 -13.61 -19.20 15.71
C LYS A 407 -15.10 -19.27 15.37
N ALA A 408 -15.97 -18.86 16.29
CA ALA A 408 -17.42 -18.84 16.12
C ALA A 408 -17.88 -17.83 15.05
N GLU A 409 -17.14 -16.75 14.83
CA GLU A 409 -17.42 -15.78 13.76
C GLU A 409 -17.20 -16.35 12.34
N GLY A 410 -16.59 -17.52 12.19
CA GLY A 410 -16.63 -18.32 10.95
C GLY A 410 -15.93 -17.74 9.72
N LYS A 411 -15.16 -16.66 9.85
CA LYS A 411 -14.65 -15.89 8.70
C LYS A 411 -13.36 -16.42 8.05
N LEU A 412 -12.68 -17.43 8.60
CA LEU A 412 -11.33 -17.80 8.12
C LEU A 412 -11.33 -18.88 7.02
N ARG A 413 -12.29 -19.80 7.02
CA ARG A 413 -12.27 -20.97 6.10
C ARG A 413 -12.68 -20.64 4.67
N ASP A 414 -13.51 -19.61 4.48
CA ASP A 414 -14.11 -19.25 3.18
C ASP A 414 -13.41 -18.06 2.49
N MET A 415 -12.39 -17.47 3.10
CA MET A 415 -11.75 -16.24 2.61
C MET A 415 -10.50 -16.46 1.71
N PHE A 416 -10.02 -17.69 1.50
CA PHE A 416 -8.73 -17.93 0.83
C PHE A 416 -8.75 -19.11 -0.19
N PRO A 417 -9.00 -18.83 -1.48
CA PRO A 417 -9.02 -19.84 -2.55
C PRO A 417 -7.71 -20.63 -2.68
N GLY A 418 -6.55 -20.02 -2.37
CA GLY A 418 -5.23 -20.65 -2.52
C GLY A 418 -4.87 -21.71 -1.48
N ILE A 419 -5.65 -21.86 -0.39
CA ILE A 419 -5.40 -22.86 0.66
C ILE A 419 -5.55 -24.27 0.12
N GLN A 420 -6.62 -24.48 -0.63
CA GLN A 420 -6.94 -25.79 -1.19
C GLN A 420 -5.88 -26.23 -2.20
N ASP A 421 -5.35 -25.30 -2.99
CA ASP A 421 -4.28 -25.57 -3.94
C ASP A 421 -2.95 -25.90 -3.24
N MET A 422 -2.63 -25.27 -2.11
CA MET A 422 -1.42 -25.55 -1.34
C MET A 422 -1.45 -26.92 -0.64
N VAL A 423 -2.59 -27.28 -0.04
CA VAL A 423 -2.83 -28.63 0.49
C VAL A 423 -2.70 -29.66 -0.64
N ALA A 424 -3.30 -29.38 -1.81
CA ALA A 424 -3.26 -30.27 -2.96
C ALA A 424 -1.84 -30.46 -3.53
N ARG A 425 -0.97 -29.45 -3.43
CA ARG A 425 0.45 -29.56 -3.81
C ARG A 425 1.33 -30.23 -2.76
N GLY A 426 0.82 -30.48 -1.54
CA GLY A 426 1.60 -30.99 -0.42
C GLY A 426 2.55 -29.96 0.19
N ASP A 427 2.33 -28.67 -0.09
CA ASP A 427 3.14 -27.57 0.44
C ASP A 427 2.94 -27.39 1.95
N VAL A 428 1.78 -27.82 2.47
CA VAL A 428 1.37 -27.71 3.88
C VAL A 428 0.44 -28.89 4.23
N ASP A 429 0.55 -29.41 5.44
CA ASP A 429 -0.34 -30.46 5.94
C ASP A 429 -1.76 -29.93 6.16
N GLU A 430 -2.77 -30.71 5.77
CA GLU A 430 -4.18 -30.37 5.93
C GLU A 430 -4.54 -30.21 7.43
N GLU A 431 -3.87 -30.92 8.35
CA GLU A 431 -4.08 -30.75 9.79
C GLU A 431 -3.52 -29.42 10.35
N ASP A 432 -2.47 -28.89 9.74
CA ASP A 432 -1.89 -27.58 10.07
C ASP A 432 -2.74 -26.44 9.50
N ILE A 433 -3.55 -26.72 8.48
CA ILE A 433 -4.43 -25.78 7.77
C ILE A 433 -5.88 -25.78 8.29
N LEU A 434 -6.48 -26.94 8.52
CA LEU A 434 -7.87 -27.03 9.01
C LEU A 434 -8.00 -26.61 10.48
N ASN A 435 -6.88 -26.55 11.19
CA ASN A 435 -6.73 -25.92 12.50
C ASN A 435 -6.05 -24.54 12.40
N ILE A 436 -6.17 -23.82 11.27
CA ILE A 436 -5.73 -22.42 11.14
C ILE A 436 -6.35 -21.62 12.28
N ASP A 437 -5.49 -21.39 13.26
CA ASP A 437 -5.64 -20.42 14.32
C ASP A 437 -5.86 -19.04 13.69
N PRO A 438 -6.48 -18.08 14.38
CA PRO A 438 -6.42 -16.70 13.98
C PRO A 438 -5.01 -16.17 14.25
N THR A 439 -3.95 -16.80 13.72
CA THR A 439 -2.66 -16.13 13.55
C THR A 439 -2.31 -16.01 12.10
N PRO A 440 -2.52 -14.80 11.59
CA PRO A 440 -1.93 -14.61 10.27
C PRO A 440 -0.94 -13.43 10.07
N LEU A 441 -0.25 -13.36 8.91
CA LEU A 441 0.66 -12.30 8.39
C LEU A 441 0.60 -11.95 6.83
N VAL A 442 -0.45 -11.27 6.31
CA VAL A 442 -0.67 -10.44 5.06
C VAL A 442 -0.57 -10.95 3.57
N ALA A 443 -1.33 -10.24 2.70
CA ALA A 443 -1.71 -10.38 1.29
C ALA A 443 -0.65 -10.09 0.20
N GLY A 444 -0.89 -10.64 -1.01
CA GLY A 444 -0.07 -10.48 -2.22
C GLY A 444 0.03 -11.77 -3.05
N GLY A 445 -1.09 -12.48 -3.28
CA GLY A 445 -1.11 -13.72 -4.08
C GLY A 445 -0.55 -14.98 -3.40
N SER A 446 -0.31 -14.96 -2.08
CA SER A 446 0.08 -16.14 -1.29
C SER A 446 -0.50 -16.05 0.13
N LEU A 447 -0.49 -17.18 0.82
CA LEU A 447 -1.47 -17.55 1.85
C LEU A 447 -1.26 -16.93 3.22
N ILE A 448 -1.86 -15.78 3.52
CA ILE A 448 -1.74 -15.23 4.86
C ILE A 448 -2.87 -14.24 5.24
N PRO A 449 -3.63 -14.44 6.33
CA PRO A 449 -4.41 -13.32 6.95
C PRO A 449 -3.57 -12.34 7.86
N ALA A 450 -4.03 -11.48 8.84
CA ALA A 450 -3.23 -11.02 10.04
C ALA A 450 -3.83 -11.33 11.47
N SER A 451 -3.08 -11.67 12.56
CA SER A 451 -3.67 -12.18 13.85
C SER A 451 -4.48 -11.10 14.55
N ARG A 452 -5.75 -11.35 14.90
CA ARG A 452 -6.60 -10.36 15.59
C ARG A 452 -6.50 -10.41 17.13
N SER A 453 -5.90 -11.47 17.65
CA SER A 453 -5.63 -11.69 19.07
C SER A 453 -4.49 -12.70 19.17
N SER A 454 -3.25 -12.24 19.14
CA SER A 454 -2.10 -13.12 19.38
C SER A 454 -2.18 -13.62 20.81
N ILE A 455 -2.04 -14.93 21.03
CA ILE A 455 -1.91 -15.46 22.39
C ILE A 455 -0.46 -15.49 22.83
N LEU A 456 0.51 -15.28 21.92
CA LEU A 456 1.92 -15.12 22.24
C LEU A 456 2.16 -13.83 23.04
N THR A 457 3.12 -13.87 23.97
CA THR A 457 3.71 -12.65 24.51
C THR A 457 4.68 -12.05 23.50
N GLU A 458 5.10 -10.81 23.74
CA GLU A 458 6.14 -10.15 22.94
C GLU A 458 7.44 -10.97 22.90
N ASP A 459 7.92 -11.43 24.06
CA ASP A 459 9.14 -12.26 24.16
C ASP A 459 9.02 -13.56 23.37
N GLU A 460 7.85 -14.21 23.39
CA GLU A 460 7.60 -15.43 22.63
C GLU A 460 7.56 -15.14 21.12
N PHE A 461 6.91 -14.05 20.71
CA PHE A 461 6.89 -13.60 19.33
C PHE A 461 8.31 -13.33 18.80
N ARG A 462 9.11 -12.56 19.54
CA ARG A 462 10.53 -12.30 19.24
C ARG A 462 11.33 -13.59 19.18
N ALA A 463 11.11 -14.51 20.12
CA ALA A 463 11.81 -15.78 20.16
C ALA A 463 11.56 -16.62 18.90
N VAL A 464 10.31 -16.67 18.40
CA VAL A 464 9.99 -17.38 17.15
C VAL A 464 10.71 -16.74 15.96
N LEU A 465 10.72 -15.41 15.84
CA LEU A 465 11.43 -14.74 14.75
C LEU A 465 12.95 -14.93 14.83
N ARG A 466 13.53 -15.03 16.03
CA ARG A 466 14.95 -15.33 16.24
C ARG A 466 15.36 -16.75 15.83
N GLU A 467 14.42 -17.69 15.67
CA GLU A 467 14.75 -19.04 15.16
C GLU A 467 15.36 -18.98 13.74
N PHE A 468 15.09 -17.91 13.00
CA PHE A 468 15.61 -17.67 11.67
C PHE A 468 16.91 -16.84 11.66
N ALA A 469 17.34 -16.31 12.81
CA ALA A 469 18.53 -15.47 12.89
C ALA A 469 19.79 -16.28 12.53
N VAL A 470 20.66 -15.68 11.72
CA VAL A 470 21.97 -16.28 11.42
C VAL A 470 22.91 -16.01 12.60
N SER A 471 23.50 -17.09 13.12
CA SER A 471 24.43 -17.08 14.27
C SER A 471 25.75 -16.39 13.98
#